data_AF-A0A0R1PKJ6-F1
#
_entry.id   AF-A0A0R1PKJ6-F1
#
_cell.length_a   1.000
_cell.length_b   1.000
_cell.length_c   1.000
_cell.angle_alpha   90.00
_cell.angle_beta   90.00
_cell.angle_gamma   90.00
#
_symmetry.space_group_name_H-M   'P 1'
#
loop_
_entity.id
_entity.type
_entity.pdbx_description
1 polymer ?
#
loop_
_entity_poly.entity_id
_entity_poly.type
_entity_poly.pdbx_seq_one_letter_code
_entity_poly.pdbx_strand_id
1 'polypeptide(L)'
;MQLTLNGYDTLKKAVNYDELTGIRNRSSLDKNSKEIYEQYSHEDNVPLSMAMFDIDHFKLFNDQYGHSTGDEVLRHVSHTMERELY
;
A
#
# COMPACT_ATOMS: atom_id res chain seq x y z
N MET A 1 18.07 -8.14 24.04
CA MET A 1 16.84 -7.32 24.17
C MET A 1 16.71 -6.30 23.03
N GLN A 2 17.75 -5.53 22.69
CA GLN A 2 17.70 -4.55 21.59
C GLN A 2 17.68 -5.21 20.18
N LEU A 3 18.44 -6.30 19.99
CA LEU A 3 18.43 -7.09 18.74
C LEU A 3 17.07 -7.74 18.43
N THR A 4 16.37 -8.21 19.46
CA THR A 4 15.05 -8.84 19.32
C THR A 4 13.95 -7.83 18.98
N LEU A 5 14.06 -6.59 19.48
CA LEU A 5 13.14 -5.50 19.15
C LEU A 5 13.32 -5.03 17.70
N ASN A 6 14.56 -4.87 17.23
CA ASN A 6 14.83 -4.52 15.82
C ASN A 6 14.32 -5.58 14.84
N GLY A 7 14.48 -6.87 15.17
CA GLY A 7 13.96 -7.97 14.37
C GLY A 7 12.43 -7.96 14.28
N TYR A 8 11.76 -7.68 15.40
CA TYR A 8 10.30 -7.57 15.45
C TYR A 8 9.78 -6.40 14.61
N ASP A 9 10.41 -5.22 14.70
CA ASP A 9 10.00 -4.05 13.90
C ASP A 9 10.23 -4.27 12.40
N THR A 10 11.32 -4.94 12.03
CA THR A 10 11.60 -5.30 10.63
C THR A 10 10.53 -6.25 10.09
N LEU A 11 10.19 -7.28 10.87
CA LEU A 11 9.15 -8.24 10.50
C LEU A 11 7.79 -7.55 10.39
N LYS A 12 7.46 -6.68 11.35
CA LYS A 12 6.21 -5.92 11.34
C LYS A 12 6.12 -5.00 10.14
N LYS A 13 7.23 -4.37 9.71
CA LYS A 13 7.28 -3.60 8.47
C LYS A 13 7.04 -4.49 7.25
N ALA A 14 7.81 -5.56 7.09
CA ALA A 14 7.68 -6.47 5.94
C ALA A 14 6.30 -7.11 5.80
N VAL A 15 5.63 -7.40 6.93
CA VAL A 15 4.27 -7.97 6.92
C VAL A 15 3.24 -6.96 6.44
N ASN A 16 3.39 -5.68 6.79
CA ASN A 16 2.34 -4.69 6.58
C ASN A 16 2.58 -3.73 5.41
N TYR A 17 3.83 -3.53 5.00
CA TYR A 17 4.22 -2.51 4.02
C TYR A 17 4.86 -3.15 2.78
N ASP A 18 4.65 -2.51 1.65
CA ASP A 18 5.34 -2.81 0.40
C ASP A 18 6.77 -2.27 0.47
N GLU A 19 7.75 -3.09 0.08
CA GLU A 19 9.17 -2.77 0.26
C GLU A 19 9.63 -1.66 -0.70
N LEU A 20 9.07 -1.62 -1.92
CA LEU A 20 9.48 -0.67 -2.94
C LEU A 20 8.94 0.74 -2.66
N THR A 21 7.66 0.81 -2.31
CA THR A 21 6.90 2.06 -2.23
C THR A 21 6.70 2.57 -0.81
N GLY A 22 6.84 1.71 0.20
CA GLY A 22 6.68 2.06 1.61
C GLY A 22 5.23 2.20 2.06
N ILE A 23 4.22 2.05 1.18
CA ILE A 23 2.80 2.09 1.54
C ILE A 23 2.31 0.73 2.06
N ARG A 24 1.09 0.68 2.62
CA ARG A 24 0.49 -0.59 3.05
C ARG A 24 0.35 -1.56 1.88
N ASN A 25 0.81 -2.79 2.08
CA ASN A 25 0.72 -3.83 1.07
C ASN A 25 -0.71 -4.41 0.95
N ARG A 26 -0.89 -5.31 -0.02
CA ARG A 26 -2.17 -5.98 -0.26
C ARG A 26 -2.69 -6.77 0.94
N SER A 27 -1.81 -7.48 1.65
CA SER A 27 -2.19 -8.23 2.86
C SER A 27 -2.80 -7.32 3.92
N SER A 28 -2.21 -6.14 4.10
CA SER A 28 -2.78 -5.10 4.94
C SER A 28 -4.12 -4.59 4.42
N LEU A 29 -4.26 -4.31 3.12
CA LEU A 29 -5.54 -3.88 2.55
C LEU A 29 -6.65 -4.92 2.84
N ASP A 30 -6.40 -6.20 2.56
CA ASP A 30 -7.37 -7.27 2.75
C ASP A 30 -7.81 -7.38 4.22
N LYS A 31 -6.85 -7.29 5.15
CA LYS A 31 -7.15 -7.31 6.59
C LYS A 31 -7.96 -6.08 7.03
N ASN A 32 -7.46 -4.87 6.74
CA ASN A 32 -8.07 -3.64 7.25
C ASN A 32 -9.45 -3.38 6.61
N SER A 33 -9.62 -3.68 5.32
CA SER A 33 -10.91 -3.52 4.64
C SER A 33 -11.99 -4.43 5.23
N LYS A 34 -11.63 -5.66 5.61
CA LYS A 34 -12.53 -6.58 6.31
C LYS A 34 -12.93 -6.05 7.68
N GLU A 35 -11.96 -5.59 8.48
CA GLU A 35 -12.21 -5.01 9.81
C GLU A 35 -13.14 -3.77 9.72
N ILE A 36 -12.87 -2.86 8.78
CA ILE A 36 -13.70 -1.68 8.51
C ILE A 36 -15.11 -2.12 8.09
N TYR A 37 -15.21 -3.07 7.16
CA TYR A 37 -16.51 -3.56 6.71
C TYR A 37 -17.32 -4.16 7.88
N GLU A 38 -16.72 -5.04 8.68
CA GLU A 38 -17.40 -5.68 9.82
C GLU A 38 -17.87 -4.63 10.84
N GLN A 39 -17.04 -3.64 11.15
CA GLN A 39 -17.36 -2.56 12.08
C GLN A 39 -18.54 -1.70 11.60
N TYR A 40 -18.52 -1.24 10.35
CA TYR A 40 -19.48 -0.24 9.86
C TYR A 40 -20.73 -0.84 9.19
N SER A 41 -20.72 -2.12 8.82
CA SER A 41 -21.88 -2.80 8.24
C SER A 41 -22.95 -3.20 9.25
N HIS A 42 -22.59 -3.39 10.53
CA HIS A 42 -23.52 -3.90 11.54
C HIS A 42 -24.11 -2.83 12.45
N GLU A 43 -23.31 -1.83 12.86
CA GLU A 43 -23.74 -0.90 13.91
C GLU A 43 -24.46 0.35 13.37
N ASP A 44 -24.14 0.83 12.16
CA ASP A 44 -24.59 2.16 11.70
C ASP A 44 -25.05 2.24 10.22
N ASN A 45 -25.02 1.13 9.45
CA ASN A 45 -25.32 1.12 8.00
C ASN A 45 -24.58 2.25 7.22
N VAL A 46 -23.34 2.54 7.63
CA VAL A 46 -22.56 3.61 7.00
C VAL A 46 -22.18 3.18 5.59
N PRO A 47 -22.51 3.96 4.54
CA PRO A 47 -22.10 3.62 3.19
C PRO A 47 -20.57 3.71 3.07
N LEU A 48 -19.94 2.60 2.68
CA LEU A 48 -18.52 2.51 2.41
C LEU A 48 -18.24 2.65 0.91
N SER A 49 -17.12 3.29 0.56
CA SER A 49 -16.66 3.43 -0.81
C SER A 49 -15.21 2.97 -0.93
N MET A 50 -14.86 2.38 -2.08
CA MET A 50 -13.50 1.97 -2.41
C MET A 50 -13.16 2.46 -3.81
N ALA A 51 -11.96 3.04 -3.96
CA ALA A 51 -11.41 3.44 -5.25
C ALA A 51 -10.20 2.56 -5.58
N MET A 52 -10.10 2.15 -6.84
CA MET A 52 -8.96 1.44 -7.40
C MET A 52 -8.53 2.14 -8.68
N PHE A 53 -7.22 2.22 -8.91
CA PHE A 53 -6.63 2.87 -10.08
C PHE A 53 -5.39 2.08 -10.50
N ASP A 54 -4.94 2.32 -11.73
CA ASP A 54 -3.74 1.72 -12.31
C ASP A 54 -2.89 2.81 -12.99
N ILE A 55 -1.60 2.55 -13.18
CA ILE A 55 -0.73 3.45 -13.94
C ILE A 55 -0.83 3.08 -15.42
N ASP A 56 -1.43 3.95 -16.20
CA ASP A 56 -1.62 3.73 -17.64
C ASP A 56 -0.29 3.46 -18.36
N HIS A 57 -0.31 2.46 -19.24
CA HIS A 57 0.83 2.08 -20.09
C HIS A 57 2.14 1.77 -19.35
N PHE A 58 2.09 1.43 -18.06
CA PHE A 58 3.28 1.25 -17.24
C PHE A 58 4.27 0.19 -17.79
N LYS A 59 3.76 -0.87 -18.42
CA LYS A 59 4.61 -1.86 -19.11
C LYS A 59 5.39 -1.24 -20.27
N LEU A 60 4.74 -0.47 -21.14
CA LEU A 60 5.41 0.18 -22.27
C LEU A 60 6.46 1.18 -21.78
N PHE A 61 6.18 1.89 -20.69
CA PHE A 61 7.15 2.75 -20.03
C PHE A 61 8.37 1.96 -19.54
N ASN A 62 8.16 0.84 -18.85
CA ASN A 62 9.25 -0.04 -18.39
C ASN A 62 10.07 -0.61 -19.56
N ASP A 63 9.41 -1.01 -20.64
CA ASP A 63 10.07 -1.53 -21.84
C ASP A 63 10.96 -0.44 -22.50
N GLN A 64 10.57 0.84 -22.40
CA GLN A 64 11.30 1.97 -22.97
C GLN A 64 12.42 2.52 -22.06
N TYR A 65 12.18 2.60 -20.75
CA TYR A 65 13.04 3.31 -19.80
C TYR A 65 13.69 2.41 -18.74
N GLY A 66 13.37 1.11 -18.75
CA GLY A 66 13.88 0.12 -17.81
C GLY A 66 13.12 0.07 -16.48
N HIS A 67 13.11 -1.11 -15.86
CA HIS A 67 12.40 -1.37 -14.61
C HIS A 67 12.85 -0.47 -13.45
N SER A 68 14.14 -0.14 -13.34
CA SER A 68 14.63 0.76 -12.30
C SER A 68 13.99 2.15 -12.37
N THR A 69 13.69 2.63 -13.58
CA THR A 69 12.98 3.91 -13.78
C THR A 69 11.50 3.75 -13.46
N GLY A 70 10.91 2.59 -13.79
CA GLY A 70 9.55 2.24 -13.37
C GLY A 70 9.39 2.23 -11.86
N ASP A 71 10.37 1.70 -11.13
CA ASP A 71 10.39 1.68 -9.67
C ASP A 71 10.35 3.09 -9.08
N GLU A 72 11.04 4.06 -9.70
CA GLU A 72 10.94 5.48 -9.31
C GLU A 72 9.56 6.07 -9.59
N VAL A 73 8.91 5.68 -10.70
CA VAL A 73 7.53 6.09 -10.98
C VAL A 73 6.59 5.53 -9.92
N LEU A 74 6.71 4.25 -9.57
CA LEU A 74 5.90 3.62 -8.51
C LEU A 74 6.09 4.35 -7.18
N ARG A 75 7.34 4.59 -6.77
CA ARG A 75 7.64 5.42 -5.59
C ARG A 75 6.96 6.77 -5.68
N HIS A 76 7.12 7.50 -6.78
CA HIS A 76 6.59 8.85 -6.91
C HIS A 76 5.05 8.90 -6.83
N VAL A 77 4.37 7.97 -7.48
CA VAL A 77 2.91 7.86 -7.44
C VAL A 77 2.45 7.55 -6.02
N SER A 78 3.05 6.55 -5.36
CA SER A 78 2.69 6.17 -3.99
C SER A 78 2.87 7.33 -3.00
N HIS A 79 3.99 8.06 -3.04
CA HIS A 79 4.22 9.22 -2.17
C HIS A 79 3.26 10.38 -2.47
N THR A 80 2.90 10.57 -3.74
CA THR A 80 1.90 11.58 -4.12
C THR A 80 0.54 11.22 -3.54
N MET A 81 0.12 9.97 -3.64
CA MET A 81 -1.15 9.53 -3.05
C MET A 81 -1.18 9.65 -1.54
N GLU A 82 -0.11 9.27 -0.86
CA GLU A 82 -0.03 9.40 0.60
C GLU A 82 -0.20 10.87 1.02
N ARG A 83 0.44 11.81 0.29
CA ARG A 83 0.33 13.25 0.58
C ARG A 83 -1.04 13.85 0.31
N GLU A 84 -1.75 13.39 -0.73
CA GLU A 84 -3.03 14.00 -1.12
C GLU A 84 -4.25 13.35 -0.43
N LEU A 85 -4.10 12.13 0.11
CA LEU A 85 -5.18 11.37 0.76
C LEU A 85 -5.10 11.36 2.29
N TYR A 86 -4.00 11.84 2.88
CA TYR A 86 -3.80 12.04 4.32
C TYR A 86 -3.42 13.48 4.62
#